data_AF-A0A5J4VCU5-F1
#
_entry.id   AF-A0A5J4VCU5-F1
#
_cell.length_a   1.000
_cell.length_b   1.000
_cell.length_c   1.000
_cell.angle_alpha   90.00
_cell.angle_beta   90.00
_cell.angle_gamma   90.00
#
_symmetry.space_group_name_H-M   'P 1'
#
loop_
_entity.id
_entity.type
_entity.pdbx_description
1 polymer ?
#
loop_
_entity_poly.entity_id
_entity_poly.type
_entity_poly.pdbx_seq_one_letter_code
_entity_poly.pdbx_strand_id
1 'polypeptide(L)'
;MSKIWNNNKRLITIENIQQLVIGSFLIAHKYTGDHTYKNKYWAQALGISIETINSWESDILKTVNFEIFVDSEVYYEIEDIFRNRCDNEVAVSMGCITN
;
A
#
# COMPACT_ATOMS: atom_id res chain seq x y z
N MET A 1 -2.20 3.12 -2.88
CA MET A 1 -3.60 2.93 -2.44
C MET A 1 -4.56 4.00 -2.96
N SER A 2 -4.17 5.28 -3.05
CA SER A 2 -5.03 6.37 -3.59
C SER A 2 -5.64 6.04 -4.95
N LYS A 3 -4.87 5.41 -5.85
CA LYS A 3 -5.37 4.94 -7.16
C LYS A 3 -6.49 3.91 -7.07
N ILE A 4 -6.39 2.94 -6.16
CA ILE A 4 -7.43 1.92 -5.93
C ILE A 4 -8.71 2.59 -5.37
N TRP A 5 -8.52 3.54 -4.45
CA TRP A 5 -9.61 4.30 -3.85
C TRP A 5 -10.38 5.14 -4.87
N ASN A 6 -9.66 5.76 -5.81
CA ASN A 6 -10.24 6.58 -6.88
C ASN A 6 -10.96 5.72 -7.92
N ASN A 7 -10.48 4.50 -8.19
CA ASN A 7 -11.12 3.59 -9.13
C ASN A 7 -12.45 3.03 -8.60
N ASN A 8 -12.51 2.58 -7.34
CA ASN A 8 -13.78 2.14 -6.72
C ASN A 8 -13.70 1.99 -5.19
N LYS A 9 -14.29 2.95 -4.45
CA LYS A 9 -14.35 2.93 -2.98
C LYS A 9 -15.08 1.72 -2.38
N ARG A 10 -15.97 1.05 -3.15
CA ARG A 10 -16.74 -0.11 -2.67
C ARG A 10 -15.94 -1.42 -2.67
N LEU A 11 -14.74 -1.45 -3.24
CA LEU A 11 -13.89 -2.64 -3.27
C LEU A 11 -13.09 -2.87 -1.99
N ILE A 12 -13.12 -1.92 -1.05
CA ILE A 12 -12.34 -1.96 0.19
C ILE A 12 -13.22 -2.51 1.30
N THR A 13 -13.06 -3.79 1.59
CA THR A 13 -13.70 -4.49 2.72
C THR A 13 -12.62 -4.95 3.71
N ILE A 14 -13.03 -5.25 4.94
CA ILE A 14 -12.12 -5.82 5.96
C ILE A 14 -11.55 -7.16 5.48
N GLU A 15 -12.33 -7.93 4.73
CA GLU A 15 -11.91 -9.23 4.16
C GLU A 15 -10.81 -9.05 3.10
N ASN A 16 -10.89 -7.99 2.30
CA ASN A 16 -9.93 -7.72 1.22
C ASN A 16 -8.76 -6.84 1.66
N ILE A 17 -8.74 -6.36 2.90
CA ILE A 17 -7.71 -5.40 3.36
C ILE A 17 -6.31 -6.00 3.32
N GLN A 18 -6.19 -7.29 3.63
CA GLN A 18 -4.91 -8.01 3.62
C GLN A 18 -4.34 -8.09 2.20
N GLN A 19 -5.19 -8.48 1.24
CA GLN A 19 -4.86 -8.48 -0.18
C GLN A 19 -4.44 -7.10 -0.66
N LEU A 20 -5.20 -6.06 -0.30
CA LEU A 20 -4.93 -4.69 -0.70
C LEU A 20 -3.59 -4.19 -0.14
N VAL A 21 -3.32 -4.41 1.14
CA VAL A 21 -2.09 -3.97 1.82
C VAL A 21 -0.89 -4.74 1.28
N ILE A 22 -0.92 -6.07 1.34
CA ILE A 22 0.21 -6.92 0.95
C ILE A 22 0.45 -6.82 -0.55
N GLY A 23 -0.60 -6.93 -1.36
CA GLY A 23 -0.49 -6.83 -2.82
C GLY A 23 0.07 -5.48 -3.27
N SER A 24 -0.43 -4.37 -2.71
CA SER A 24 0.10 -3.03 -3.02
C SER A 24 1.56 -2.87 -2.59
N PHE A 25 1.92 -3.38 -1.42
CA PHE A 25 3.29 -3.33 -0.90
C PHE A 25 4.27 -4.09 -1.81
N LEU A 26 3.91 -5.31 -2.21
CA LEU A 26 4.76 -6.14 -3.07
C LEU A 26 5.01 -5.49 -4.43
N ILE A 27 3.96 -4.95 -5.04
CA ILE A 27 4.05 -4.23 -6.33
C ILE A 27 4.95 -3.00 -6.17
N ALA A 28 4.74 -2.20 -5.12
CA ALA A 28 5.55 -1.01 -4.87
C ALA A 28 7.04 -1.37 -4.74
N HIS A 29 7.38 -2.36 -3.89
CA HIS A 29 8.76 -2.81 -3.75
C HIS A 29 9.36 -3.25 -5.09
N LYS A 30 8.63 -4.05 -5.87
CA LYS A 30 9.13 -4.54 -7.16
C LYS A 30 9.29 -3.44 -8.20
N TYR A 31 8.46 -2.42 -8.12
CA TYR A 31 8.50 -1.30 -9.04
C TYR A 31 9.65 -0.33 -8.74
N THR A 32 9.96 -0.11 -7.46
CA THR A 32 10.98 0.87 -7.04
C THR A 32 12.39 0.29 -6.88
N GLY A 33 12.53 -1.02 -6.70
CA GLY A 33 13.81 -1.66 -6.42
C GLY A 33 14.51 -2.18 -7.67
N ASP A 34 15.81 -1.87 -7.84
CA ASP A 34 16.67 -2.47 -8.87
C ASP A 34 16.87 -3.99 -8.66
N HIS A 35 16.84 -4.41 -7.39
CA HIS A 35 16.88 -5.80 -6.97
C HIS A 35 15.61 -6.15 -6.21
N THR A 36 14.85 -7.09 -6.77
CA THR A 36 13.53 -7.46 -6.23
C THR A 36 13.52 -8.90 -5.74
N TYR A 37 12.93 -9.16 -4.58
CA TYR A 37 12.68 -10.52 -4.12
C TYR A 37 11.53 -11.18 -4.90
N LYS A 38 11.66 -12.48 -5.16
CA LYS A 38 10.61 -13.29 -5.79
C LYS A 38 9.44 -13.49 -4.82
N ASN A 39 8.24 -13.71 -5.34
CA ASN A 39 7.05 -13.98 -4.51
C ASN A 39 7.21 -15.17 -3.57
N LYS A 40 8.02 -16.16 -3.94
CA LYS A 40 8.36 -17.29 -3.07
C LYS A 40 8.99 -16.85 -1.74
N TYR A 41 9.86 -15.84 -1.77
CA TYR A 41 10.49 -15.31 -0.57
C TYR A 41 9.45 -14.64 0.33
N TRP A 42 8.60 -13.79 -0.24
CA TRP A 42 7.52 -13.13 0.49
C TRP A 42 6.46 -14.10 1.03
N ALA A 43 6.16 -15.16 0.29
CA ALA A 43 5.27 -16.24 0.73
C ALA A 43 5.80 -16.92 1.99
N GLN A 44 7.11 -17.23 2.01
CA GLN A 44 7.77 -17.80 3.18
C GLN A 44 7.82 -16.81 4.35
N ALA A 45 8.17 -15.55 4.10
CA ALA A 45 8.30 -14.53 5.14
C ALA A 45 6.96 -14.20 5.81
N LEU A 46 5.86 -14.18 5.06
CA LEU A 46 4.53 -13.84 5.56
C LEU A 46 3.74 -15.07 6.04
N GLY A 47 4.22 -16.29 5.79
CA GLY A 47 3.48 -17.52 6.10
C GLY A 47 2.24 -17.71 5.23
N ILE A 48 2.23 -17.16 4.01
CA ILE A 48 1.09 -17.19 3.07
C ILE A 48 1.46 -18.11 1.90
N SER A 49 0.47 -18.82 1.34
CA SER A 49 0.73 -19.65 0.16
C SER A 49 1.19 -18.80 -1.04
N ILE A 50 2.09 -19.36 -1.85
CA ILE A 50 2.62 -18.65 -3.01
C ILE A 50 1.53 -18.35 -4.04
N GLU A 51 0.53 -19.24 -4.16
CA GLU A 51 -0.63 -19.08 -5.03
C GLU A 51 -1.45 -17.86 -4.63
N THR A 52 -1.67 -17.67 -3.33
CA THR A 52 -2.41 -16.52 -2.79
C THR A 52 -1.68 -15.22 -3.07
N ILE A 53 -0.37 -15.16 -2.79
CA ILE A 53 0.44 -13.97 -3.07
C ILE A 53 0.43 -13.63 -4.56
N ASN A 54 0.59 -14.64 -5.43
CA ASN A 54 0.55 -14.44 -6.88
C ASN A 54 -0.82 -13.92 -7.34
N SER A 55 -1.92 -14.45 -6.79
CA SER A 55 -3.27 -13.98 -7.08
C SER A 55 -3.43 -12.53 -6.68
N TRP A 56 -3.06 -12.19 -5.44
CA TRP A 56 -3.18 -10.83 -4.91
C TRP A 56 -2.40 -9.81 -5.73
N GLU A 57 -1.17 -10.13 -6.11
CA GLU A 57 -0.38 -9.26 -6.99
C GLU A 57 -1.07 -9.06 -8.35
N SER A 58 -1.55 -10.15 -8.96
CA SER A 58 -2.25 -10.07 -10.25
C SER A 58 -3.53 -9.23 -10.18
N ASP A 59 -4.32 -9.43 -9.14
CA ASP A 59 -5.60 -8.75 -8.95
C ASP A 59 -5.41 -7.25 -8.70
N ILE A 60 -4.40 -6.86 -7.93
CA ILE A 60 -4.09 -5.45 -7.71
C ILE A 60 -3.62 -4.78 -9.00
N LEU A 61 -2.70 -5.41 -9.75
CA LEU A 61 -2.24 -4.88 -11.04
C LEU A 61 -3.39 -4.68 -12.02
N LYS A 62 -4.32 -5.65 -12.11
CA LYS A 62 -5.55 -5.52 -12.91
C LYS A 62 -6.44 -4.38 -12.41
N THR A 63 -6.61 -4.25 -11.10
CA THR A 63 -7.45 -3.20 -10.49
C THR A 63 -6.96 -1.79 -10.79
N VAL A 64 -5.65 -1.61 -10.91
CA VAL A 64 -5.03 -0.33 -11.28
C VAL A 64 -4.72 -0.23 -12.78
N ASN A 65 -5.21 -1.16 -13.61
CA ASN A 65 -4.94 -1.22 -15.05
C ASN A 65 -3.44 -1.14 -15.40
N PHE A 66 -2.57 -1.70 -14.56
CA PHE A 66 -1.11 -1.61 -14.67
C PHE A 66 -0.54 -0.17 -14.62
N GLU A 67 -1.36 0.84 -14.30
CA GLU A 67 -0.95 2.23 -14.14
C GLU A 67 -0.35 2.45 -12.75
N ILE A 68 0.87 1.96 -12.54
CA ILE A 68 1.56 1.99 -11.24
C ILE A 68 2.51 3.17 -11.06
N PHE A 69 2.87 3.89 -12.12
CA PHE A 69 3.75 5.06 -12.05
C PHE A 69 3.15 6.18 -11.18
N VAL A 70 3.91 6.69 -10.23
CA VAL A 70 3.50 7.81 -9.36
C VAL A 70 4.40 8.98 -9.67
N ASP A 71 3.80 10.11 -10.02
CA ASP A 71 4.51 11.36 -10.25
C ASP A 71 5.05 11.95 -8.93
N SER A 72 6.10 12.76 -9.00
CA SER A 72 6.71 13.38 -7.82
C SER A 72 5.74 14.29 -7.08
N GLU A 73 4.86 15.02 -7.79
CA GLU A 73 3.85 15.87 -7.16
C GLU A 73 2.93 15.06 -6.24
N VAL A 74 2.40 13.94 -6.75
CA VAL A 74 1.51 13.03 -6.00
C VAL A 74 2.25 12.37 -4.85
N TYR A 75 3.53 12.03 -5.03
CA TYR A 75 4.35 11.47 -3.96
C TYR A 75 4.49 12.46 -2.78
N TYR A 76 4.88 13.70 -3.06
CA TYR A 76 5.08 14.72 -2.02
C TYR A 76 3.77 15.11 -1.34
N GLU A 77 2.66 15.18 -2.07
CA GLU A 77 1.33 15.40 -1.48
C GLU A 77 0.99 14.31 -0.46
N ILE A 78 1.19 13.04 -0.83
CA ILE A 78 0.92 11.92 0.06
C ILE A 78 1.89 11.91 1.26
N GLU A 79 3.18 12.20 1.03
CA GLU A 79 4.18 12.29 2.09
C GLU A 79 3.79 13.34 3.14
N ASP A 80 3.39 14.53 2.69
CA ASP A 80 2.97 15.63 3.57
C ASP A 80 1.74 15.25 4.41
N ILE A 81 0.74 14.61 3.80
CA ILE A 81 -0.44 14.11 4.52
C ILE A 81 -0.04 13.13 5.62
N PHE A 82 0.86 12.19 5.33
CA PHE A 82 1.32 11.21 6.33
C PHE A 82 2.11 11.88 7.45
N ARG A 83 3.04 12.79 7.11
CA ARG A 83 3.86 13.52 8.08
C ARG A 83 2.98 14.31 9.04
N ASN A 84 2.02 15.07 8.51
CA ASN A 84 1.09 15.86 9.30
C ASN A 84 0.24 14.98 10.25
N ARG A 85 -0.15 13.77 9.83
CA ARG A 85 -0.89 12.84 10.69
C ARG A 85 -0.03 12.29 11.82
N CYS A 86 1.21 11.88 11.52
CA CYS A 86 2.15 11.41 12.52
C CYS A 86 2.45 12.51 13.56
N ASP A 87 2.70 13.74 13.11
CA ASP A 87 2.99 14.87 14.01
C ASP A 87 1.79 15.20 14.91
N ASN A 88 0.56 15.12 14.38
CA ASN A 88 -0.66 15.28 15.16
C ASN A 88 -0.86 14.16 16.18
N GLU A 89 -0.61 12.90 15.83
CA GLU A 89 -0.67 11.78 16.78
C GLU A 89 0.37 11.92 17.90
N VAL A 90 1.58 12.36 17.58
CA VAL A 90 2.61 12.68 18.57
C VAL A 90 2.15 13.83 19.47
N ALA A 91 1.62 14.92 18.90
CA ALA A 91 1.10 16.05 19.67
C ALA A 91 -0.06 15.67 20.60
N VAL A 92 -0.97 14.79 20.17
CA VAL A 92 -2.03 14.22 21.02
C VAL A 92 -1.43 13.38 22.15
N SER A 93 -0.48 12.49 21.84
CA SER A 93 0.15 11.62 22.83
C SER A 93 0.99 12.38 23.88
N MET A 94 1.55 13.52 23.49
CA MET A 94 2.32 14.42 24.35
C MET A 94 1.44 15.42 25.12
N GLY A 95 0.11 15.38 24.94
CA GLY A 95 -0.84 16.26 25.61
C GLY A 95 -0.75 17.74 25.17
N CYS A 96 -0.19 18.01 23.99
CA CYS A 96 0.01 19.37 23.48
C CYS A 96 -1.25 20.00 22.88
N ILE A 97 -2.34 19.24 22.74
CA ILE A 97 -3.64 19.77 22.31
C ILE A 97 -4.47 20.08 23.56
N THR A 98 -4.64 21.37 23.87
CA THR A 98 -5.74 21.87 24.70
C THR A 98 -6.90 22.26 23.79
N ASN A 99 -8.13 21.97 24.23
CA ASN A 99 -9.40 22.24 23.54
C ASN A 99 -9.45 23.57 22.76
#